data_AF-A0A150PAI7-F1
#
_entry.id   AF-A0A150PAI7-F1
#
_cell.length_a   1.000
_cell.length_b   1.000
_cell.length_c   1.000
_cell.angle_alpha   90.00
_cell.angle_beta   90.00
_cell.angle_gamma   90.00
#
_symmetry.space_group_name_H-M   'P 1'
#
loop_
_entity.id
_entity.type
_entity.pdbx_description
1 polymer ?
#
loop_
_entity_poly.entity_id
_entity_poly.type
_entity_poly.pdbx_seq_one_letter_code
_entity_poly.pdbx_strand_id
1 'polypeptide(L)'
;MSLDPRPFAMESEPLRAAPLACAPDELPIGPGCAHVADDRIRVRSADAPLLWAVAGEGLDEVLAVPPGEPFVLAPLPPLTAVELDVATLDNAGVVERRTFSAMTRAPMPHVVINEVLANPMGAEPSQEWVELYNDGDVPADLTGYVLADVGGETELPSIFLNPGTYALVVNEGYIAEDELDPPAPPETLLLRVPKLGNHGLSNSGEPLKLKDGGGAVVSRSPALPEPKAGMSLARVGPRAPDGSVGSFVTGWPTPGRVNIMNREIP
;
A
#
# COMPACT_ATOMS: atom_id res chain seq x y z
N MET A 1 3.11 -39.23 35.57
CA MET A 1 3.59 -37.94 35.04
C MET A 1 2.36 -37.05 34.97
N SER A 2 2.14 -36.22 35.99
CA SER A 2 0.98 -35.33 36.06
C SER A 2 1.26 -34.13 35.18
N LEU A 3 0.43 -33.91 34.15
CA LEU A 3 0.44 -32.66 33.42
C LEU A 3 -0.05 -31.59 34.41
N ASP A 4 0.82 -30.65 34.75
CA ASP A 4 0.46 -29.43 35.46
C ASP A 4 -0.19 -28.50 34.44
N PRO A 5 -1.53 -28.30 34.47
CA PRO A 5 -2.18 -27.38 33.56
C PRO A 5 -1.85 -25.98 34.04
N ARG A 6 -0.68 -25.45 33.66
CA ARG A 6 -0.44 -24.02 33.76
C ARG A 6 -1.61 -23.35 33.04
N PRO A 7 -2.39 -22.51 33.74
CA PRO A 7 -3.42 -21.73 33.07
C PRO A 7 -2.75 -20.96 31.94
N PHE A 8 -3.40 -20.86 30.78
CA PHE A 8 -3.05 -19.85 29.80
C PHE A 8 -3.30 -18.49 30.46
N ALA A 9 -2.28 -17.96 31.14
CA ALA A 9 -2.26 -16.59 31.58
C ALA A 9 -1.82 -15.75 30.37
N MET A 10 -2.69 -14.85 29.91
CA MET A 10 -2.24 -13.77 29.03
C MET A 10 -1.22 -12.94 29.82
N GLU A 11 0.05 -13.05 29.46
CA GLU A 11 1.17 -12.33 30.10
C GLU A 11 1.24 -10.84 29.67
N SER A 12 0.27 -10.34 28.91
CA SER A 12 0.23 -8.94 28.47
C SER A 12 -0.57 -8.06 29.42
N GLU A 13 0.00 -6.92 29.83
CA GLU A 13 -0.76 -5.87 30.52
C GLU A 13 -1.96 -5.40 29.67
N PRO A 14 -3.12 -5.13 30.29
CA PRO A 14 -4.28 -4.61 29.56
C PRO A 14 -3.96 -3.20 29.02
N LEU A 15 -4.06 -3.05 27.70
CA LEU A 15 -3.86 -1.81 26.97
C LEU A 15 -5.21 -1.39 26.38
N ARG A 16 -5.89 -0.46 27.06
CA ARG A 16 -7.13 0.11 26.52
C ARG A 16 -6.80 1.01 25.33
N ALA A 17 -7.57 0.85 24.26
CA ALA A 17 -7.48 1.74 23.11
C ALA A 17 -8.00 3.14 23.46
N ALA A 18 -7.10 4.11 23.53
CA ALA A 18 -7.46 5.52 23.62
C ALA A 18 -7.88 6.01 22.22
N PRO A 19 -9.02 6.72 22.08
CA PRO A 19 -9.41 7.30 20.79
C PRO A 19 -8.36 8.29 20.26
N LEU A 20 -8.07 8.18 18.96
CA LEU A 20 -7.19 9.12 18.27
C LEU A 20 -7.87 10.50 18.08
N ALA A 21 -7.06 11.54 18.01
CA ALA A 21 -7.49 12.84 17.51
C ALA A 21 -7.48 12.81 15.97
N CYS A 22 -8.65 13.03 15.36
CA CYS A 22 -8.80 13.00 13.91
C CYS A 22 -8.42 14.33 13.28
N ALA A 23 -7.81 14.26 12.09
CA ALA A 23 -7.52 15.43 11.28
C ALA A 23 -8.81 16.09 10.77
N PRO A 24 -8.77 17.36 10.30
CA PRO A 24 -9.96 18.07 9.83
C PRO A 24 -10.73 17.38 8.69
N ASP A 25 -10.07 16.54 7.91
CA ASP A 25 -10.61 15.78 6.78
C ASP A 25 -10.95 14.32 7.12
N GLU A 26 -10.82 13.94 8.40
CA GLU A 26 -11.12 12.59 8.91
C GLU A 26 -12.36 12.58 9.80
N LEU A 27 -13.01 11.42 9.89
CA LEU A 27 -14.15 11.16 10.77
C LEU A 27 -13.77 10.14 11.85
N PRO A 28 -14.27 10.25 13.08
CA PRO A 28 -14.02 9.24 14.11
C PRO A 28 -14.69 7.90 13.75
N ILE A 29 -13.95 6.80 13.87
CA ILE A 29 -14.44 5.44 13.66
C ILE A 29 -13.93 4.54 14.80
N GLY A 30 -14.81 4.12 15.71
CA GLY A 30 -14.37 3.45 16.94
C GLY A 30 -13.30 4.29 17.69
N PRO A 31 -12.16 3.70 18.10
CA PRO A 31 -11.02 4.43 18.66
C PRO A 31 -10.06 5.01 17.59
N GLY A 32 -10.33 4.83 16.30
CA GLY A 32 -9.51 5.30 15.19
C GLY A 32 -10.11 6.49 14.43
N CYS A 33 -9.46 6.84 13.31
CA CYS A 33 -9.88 7.91 12.40
C CYS A 33 -9.98 7.40 10.96
N ALA A 34 -11.07 7.73 10.28
CA ALA A 34 -11.42 7.33 8.93
C ALA A 34 -11.25 8.49 7.95
N HIS A 35 -10.40 8.32 6.94
CA HIS A 35 -10.39 9.15 5.74
C HIS A 35 -11.25 8.47 4.67
N VAL A 36 -12.41 9.07 4.37
CA VAL A 36 -13.40 8.55 3.40
C VAL A 36 -13.07 9.05 1.99
N ALA A 37 -12.77 8.12 1.09
CA ALA A 37 -12.54 8.37 -0.33
C ALA A 37 -13.78 7.99 -1.15
N ASP A 38 -13.60 7.73 -2.45
CA ASP A 38 -14.65 7.34 -3.40
C ASP A 38 -15.05 5.87 -3.27
N ASP A 39 -14.09 4.95 -3.27
CA ASP A 39 -14.35 3.51 -3.25
C ASP A 39 -13.88 2.82 -1.95
N ARG A 40 -13.33 3.59 -1.01
CA ARG A 40 -12.67 3.06 0.19
C ARG A 40 -12.68 4.01 1.38
N ILE A 41 -12.51 3.43 2.56
CA ILE A 41 -12.20 4.15 3.80
C ILE A 41 -10.83 3.71 4.27
N ARG A 42 -9.89 4.65 4.40
CA ARG A 42 -8.58 4.40 5.03
C ARG A 42 -8.70 4.71 6.52
N VAL A 43 -8.42 3.72 7.36
CA VAL A 43 -8.55 3.84 8.81
C VAL A 43 -7.16 3.89 9.44
N ARG A 44 -6.89 4.93 10.22
CA ARG A 44 -5.77 4.95 11.18
C ARG A 44 -6.28 4.37 12.50
N SER A 45 -5.75 3.23 12.90
CA SER A 45 -6.11 2.56 14.15
C SER A 45 -5.40 3.19 15.35
N ALA A 46 -5.99 3.05 16.53
CA ALA A 46 -5.37 3.47 17.79
C ALA A 46 -4.05 2.73 18.07
N ASP A 47 -3.21 3.31 18.92
CA ASP A 47 -1.95 2.72 19.38
C ASP A 47 -2.17 1.63 20.46
N ALA A 48 -3.00 0.65 20.11
CA ALA A 48 -3.32 -0.52 20.93
C ALA A 48 -3.68 -1.70 20.01
N PRO A 49 -3.38 -2.95 20.41
CA PRO A 49 -3.77 -4.11 19.62
C PRO A 49 -5.29 -4.27 19.68
N LEU A 50 -5.94 -4.32 18.51
CA LEU A 50 -7.39 -4.36 18.41
C LEU A 50 -7.85 -5.42 17.41
N LEU A 51 -8.90 -6.15 17.78
CA LEU A 51 -9.72 -6.87 16.82
C LEU A 51 -10.88 -5.96 16.40
N TRP A 52 -10.96 -5.63 15.12
CA TRP A 52 -12.04 -4.87 14.52
C TRP A 52 -13.00 -5.83 13.83
N ALA A 53 -14.30 -5.70 14.09
CA ALA A 53 -15.34 -6.31 13.29
C ALA A 53 -16.18 -5.19 12.68
N VAL A 54 -16.25 -5.16 11.35
CA VAL A 54 -16.94 -4.12 10.59
C VAL A 54 -17.92 -4.76 9.63
N ALA A 55 -19.20 -4.41 9.76
CA ALA A 55 -20.27 -4.94 8.92
C ALA A 55 -21.15 -3.83 8.36
N GLY A 56 -21.64 -3.98 7.12
CA GLY A 56 -22.51 -3.01 6.45
C GLY A 56 -22.01 -2.68 5.04
N GLU A 57 -22.91 -2.21 4.17
CA GLU A 57 -22.59 -1.88 2.76
C GLU A 57 -21.87 -3.00 1.98
N GLY A 58 -22.16 -4.26 2.31
CA GLY A 58 -21.52 -5.43 1.70
C GLY A 58 -20.15 -5.80 2.29
N LEU A 59 -19.65 -5.04 3.26
CA LEU A 59 -18.50 -5.40 4.08
C LEU A 59 -18.93 -6.35 5.21
N ASP A 60 -18.12 -7.37 5.47
CA ASP A 60 -18.20 -8.29 6.60
C ASP A 60 -16.78 -8.71 6.98
N GLU A 61 -16.05 -7.77 7.61
CA GLU A 61 -14.61 -7.85 7.82
C GLU A 61 -14.27 -8.05 9.30
N VAL A 62 -13.34 -8.96 9.58
CA VAL A 62 -12.76 -9.14 10.92
C VAL A 62 -11.24 -9.02 10.82
N LEU A 63 -10.68 -7.98 11.43
CA LEU A 63 -9.28 -7.59 11.27
C LEU A 63 -8.57 -7.58 12.62
N ALA A 64 -7.49 -8.33 12.76
CA ALA A 64 -6.56 -8.19 13.88
C ALA A 64 -5.52 -7.13 13.52
N VAL A 65 -5.66 -5.94 14.10
CA VAL A 65 -4.87 -4.75 13.75
C VAL A 65 -3.81 -4.51 14.84
N PRO A 66 -2.51 -4.54 14.49
CA PRO A 66 -1.44 -4.17 15.41
C PRO A 66 -1.54 -2.70 15.86
N PRO A 67 -0.88 -2.33 16.97
CA PRO A 67 -0.89 -0.95 17.46
C PRO A 67 -0.49 0.06 16.38
N GLY A 68 -1.35 1.03 16.13
CA GLY A 68 -1.11 2.13 15.19
C GLY A 68 -1.11 1.74 13.71
N GLU A 69 -1.27 0.46 13.36
CA GLU A 69 -1.27 0.04 11.95
C GLU A 69 -2.56 0.48 11.24
N PRO A 70 -2.45 1.06 10.04
CA PRO A 70 -3.61 1.42 9.25
C PRO A 70 -4.23 0.20 8.56
N PHE A 71 -5.49 0.31 8.18
CA PHE A 71 -6.17 -0.66 7.31
C PHE A 71 -7.14 0.05 6.36
N VAL A 72 -7.64 -0.68 5.35
CA VAL A 72 -8.56 -0.16 4.34
C VAL A 72 -9.84 -0.99 4.36
N LEU A 73 -10.98 -0.32 4.36
CA LEU A 73 -12.30 -0.91 4.15
C LEU A 73 -12.76 -0.60 2.72
N ALA A 74 -12.92 -1.62 1.90
CA ALA A 74 -13.22 -1.52 0.47
C ALA A 74 -13.65 -2.90 -0.09
N PRO A 75 -14.39 -2.96 -1.22
CA PRO A 75 -14.87 -1.83 -2.00
C PRO A 75 -16.13 -1.21 -1.40
N LEU A 76 -16.32 0.08 -1.66
CA LEU A 76 -17.54 0.81 -1.38
C LEU A 76 -18.02 1.49 -2.68
N PRO A 77 -19.33 1.65 -2.88
CA PRO A 77 -19.83 2.40 -4.02
C PRO A 77 -19.53 3.90 -3.87
N PRO A 78 -19.13 4.61 -4.93
CA PRO A 78 -18.90 6.06 -4.90
C PRO A 78 -20.23 6.82 -4.76
N LEU A 79 -20.13 8.08 -4.29
CA LEU A 79 -21.29 8.98 -4.11
C LEU A 79 -22.47 8.33 -3.36
N THR A 80 -22.18 7.51 -2.36
CA THR A 80 -23.17 6.72 -1.63
C THR A 80 -23.04 6.95 -0.14
N ALA A 81 -24.18 7.01 0.55
CA ALA A 81 -24.21 7.04 2.01
C ALA A 81 -23.85 5.65 2.52
N VAL A 82 -22.89 5.58 3.43
CA VAL A 82 -22.39 4.33 4.01
C VAL A 82 -22.75 4.32 5.49
N GLU A 83 -23.39 3.25 5.95
CA GLU A 83 -23.59 2.96 7.38
C GLU A 83 -22.92 1.63 7.74
N LEU A 84 -21.97 1.68 8.68
CA LEU A 84 -21.22 0.52 9.14
C LEU A 84 -21.43 0.30 10.64
N ASP A 85 -21.71 -0.93 11.03
CA ASP A 85 -21.62 -1.39 12.41
C ASP A 85 -20.15 -1.74 12.71
N VAL A 86 -19.55 -0.98 13.62
CA VAL A 86 -18.14 -1.13 14.01
C VAL A 86 -18.06 -1.63 15.43
N ALA A 87 -17.44 -2.78 15.63
CA ALA A 87 -17.08 -3.31 16.93
C ALA A 87 -15.57 -3.42 17.06
N THR A 88 -15.02 -3.00 18.21
CA THR A 88 -13.61 -3.19 18.55
C THR A 88 -13.48 -3.96 19.85
N LEU A 89 -12.57 -4.92 19.87
CA LEU A 89 -12.20 -5.71 21.05
C LEU A 89 -10.72 -5.48 21.35
N ASP A 90 -10.42 -4.97 22.55
CA ASP A 90 -9.05 -4.80 23.03
C ASP A 90 -8.49 -6.08 23.70
N ASN A 91 -7.20 -6.06 24.05
CA ASN A 91 -6.56 -7.17 24.75
C ASN A 91 -7.00 -7.34 26.21
N ALA A 92 -7.85 -6.45 26.75
CA ALA A 92 -8.45 -6.58 28.07
C ALA A 92 -9.84 -7.24 28.01
N GLY A 93 -10.32 -7.58 26.81
CA GLY A 93 -11.65 -8.16 26.60
C GLY A 93 -12.77 -7.13 26.53
N VAL A 94 -12.45 -5.83 26.46
CA VAL A 94 -13.44 -4.76 26.39
C VAL A 94 -13.91 -4.62 24.95
N VAL A 95 -15.22 -4.71 24.76
CA VAL A 95 -15.88 -4.51 23.47
C VAL A 95 -16.55 -3.15 23.43
N GLU A 96 -16.20 -2.33 22.45
CA GLU A 96 -16.96 -1.13 22.08
C GLU A 96 -17.70 -1.38 20.77
N ARG A 97 -18.95 -0.89 20.67
CA ARG A 97 -19.75 -0.94 19.45
C ARG A 97 -20.26 0.46 19.11
N ARG A 98 -20.12 0.87 17.86
CA ARG A 98 -20.58 2.16 17.36
C ARG A 98 -21.02 2.01 15.91
N THR A 99 -22.01 2.78 15.51
CA THR A 99 -22.33 2.97 14.10
C THR A 99 -21.44 4.07 13.55
N PHE A 100 -20.84 3.82 12.39
CA PHE A 100 -20.11 4.80 11.60
C PHE A 100 -20.95 5.16 10.37
N SER A 101 -21.14 6.45 10.14
CA SER A 101 -21.89 6.95 8.98
C SER A 101 -21.05 7.96 8.22
N ALA A 102 -20.99 7.81 6.90
CA ALA A 102 -20.29 8.72 6.01
C ALA A 102 -20.92 8.78 4.62
N MET A 103 -20.39 9.65 3.77
CA MET A 103 -20.70 9.71 2.34
C MET A 103 -19.41 9.49 1.56
N THR A 104 -19.37 8.50 0.68
CA THR A 104 -18.25 8.31 -0.24
C THR A 104 -18.20 9.43 -1.27
N ARG A 105 -17.00 9.68 -1.81
CA ARG A 105 -16.73 10.78 -2.72
C ARG A 105 -17.03 10.41 -4.18
N ALA A 106 -16.90 11.40 -5.06
CA ALA A 106 -16.93 11.17 -6.50
C ALA A 106 -15.72 10.32 -6.92
N PRO A 107 -15.86 9.42 -7.93
CA PRO A 107 -14.76 8.62 -8.42
C PRO A 107 -13.50 9.44 -8.68
N MET A 108 -12.35 8.94 -8.25
CA MET A 108 -11.07 9.63 -8.36
C MET A 108 -9.94 8.66 -8.75
N PRO A 109 -8.84 9.18 -9.31
CA PRO A 109 -7.66 8.35 -9.54
C PRO A 109 -7.03 7.95 -8.21
N HIS A 110 -6.43 6.76 -8.15
CA HIS A 110 -5.62 6.33 -7.03
C HIS A 110 -4.40 5.59 -7.56
N VAL A 111 -3.25 6.25 -7.52
CA VAL A 111 -1.99 5.71 -8.05
C VAL A 111 -1.14 5.23 -6.89
N VAL A 112 -0.75 3.96 -6.93
CA VAL A 112 0.08 3.34 -5.91
C VAL A 112 1.42 2.89 -6.49
N ILE A 113 2.46 2.91 -5.67
CA ILE A 113 3.68 2.14 -5.92
C ILE A 113 3.29 0.67 -5.75
N ASN A 114 3.34 -0.09 -6.84
CA ASN A 114 2.93 -1.50 -6.86
C ASN A 114 4.13 -2.44 -6.65
N GLU A 115 5.25 -2.14 -7.29
CA GLU A 115 6.43 -3.01 -7.26
C GLU A 115 7.71 -2.19 -7.50
N VAL A 116 8.83 -2.62 -6.92
CA VAL A 116 10.13 -1.96 -7.07
C VAL A 116 11.22 -3.00 -7.33
N LEU A 117 11.88 -2.94 -8.47
CA LEU A 117 13.10 -3.71 -8.75
C LEU A 117 14.30 -2.75 -8.66
N ALA A 118 14.89 -2.68 -7.47
CA ALA A 118 16.09 -1.87 -7.23
C ALA A 118 17.38 -2.61 -7.59
N ASN A 119 17.41 -3.94 -7.43
CA ASN A 119 18.58 -4.79 -7.62
C ASN A 119 18.34 -5.78 -8.77
N PRO A 120 18.31 -5.35 -10.04
CA PRO A 120 18.09 -6.24 -11.18
C PRO A 120 19.24 -7.25 -11.34
N MET A 121 19.00 -8.35 -12.06
CA MET A 121 20.10 -9.19 -12.57
C MET A 121 20.81 -8.51 -13.76
N GLY A 122 20.10 -7.65 -14.48
CA GLY A 122 20.61 -6.84 -15.57
C GLY A 122 21.59 -5.72 -15.16
N ALA A 123 21.94 -4.89 -16.13
CA ALA A 123 22.91 -3.80 -15.92
C ALA A 123 22.35 -2.69 -15.01
N GLU A 124 23.02 -2.40 -13.91
CA GLU A 124 22.68 -1.30 -13.00
C GLU A 124 23.29 0.04 -13.43
N PRO A 125 22.57 1.18 -13.25
CA PRO A 125 21.17 1.29 -12.81
C PRO A 125 20.16 1.15 -13.97
N SER A 126 20.61 0.81 -15.19
CA SER A 126 19.78 0.90 -16.40
C SER A 126 18.55 -0.03 -16.40
N GLN A 127 18.61 -1.16 -15.69
CA GLN A 127 17.53 -2.14 -15.62
C GLN A 127 16.70 -2.05 -14.33
N GLU A 128 16.92 -1.02 -13.51
CA GLU A 128 16.07 -0.73 -12.36
C GLU A 128 14.73 -0.14 -12.81
N TRP A 129 13.68 -0.43 -12.05
CA TRP A 129 12.37 0.16 -12.31
C TRP A 129 11.48 0.26 -11.07
N VAL A 130 10.55 1.20 -11.14
CA VAL A 130 9.43 1.35 -10.19
C VAL A 130 8.13 1.18 -10.95
N GLU A 131 7.30 0.25 -10.51
CA GLU A 131 5.99 0.05 -11.08
C GLU A 131 4.92 0.85 -10.34
N LEU A 132 4.12 1.57 -11.12
CA LEU A 132 2.94 2.26 -10.69
C LEU A 132 1.69 1.52 -11.17
N TYR A 133 0.66 1.51 -10.34
CA TYR A 133 -0.65 0.96 -10.69
C TYR A 133 -1.74 1.96 -10.33
N ASN A 134 -2.70 2.17 -11.24
CA ASN A 134 -3.90 2.95 -10.92
C ASN A 134 -5.01 1.97 -10.52
N ASP A 135 -5.28 1.86 -9.21
CA ASP A 135 -6.35 1.02 -8.66
C ASP A 135 -7.63 1.82 -8.35
N GLY A 136 -7.70 3.07 -8.80
CA GLY A 136 -8.92 3.86 -8.82
C GLY A 136 -9.70 3.70 -10.14
N ASP A 137 -10.90 4.27 -10.19
CA ASP A 137 -11.84 4.10 -11.31
C ASP A 137 -11.75 5.22 -12.38
N VAL A 138 -10.83 6.18 -12.19
CA VAL A 138 -10.65 7.33 -13.09
C VAL A 138 -9.20 7.40 -13.58
N PRO A 139 -8.94 7.78 -14.86
CA PRO A 139 -7.57 8.01 -15.33
C PRO A 139 -6.82 9.03 -14.47
N ALA A 140 -5.58 8.69 -14.10
CA ALA A 140 -4.71 9.57 -13.34
C ALA A 140 -3.84 10.41 -14.29
N ASP A 141 -3.89 11.73 -14.17
CA ASP A 141 -2.94 12.63 -14.83
C ASP A 141 -1.64 12.66 -14.02
N LEU A 142 -0.55 12.09 -14.57
CA LEU A 142 0.75 12.03 -13.90
C LEU A 142 1.57 13.32 -14.05
N THR A 143 0.98 14.40 -14.58
CA THR A 143 1.67 15.70 -14.69
C THR A 143 2.15 16.19 -13.33
N GLY A 144 3.46 16.44 -13.22
CA GLY A 144 4.10 16.92 -11.99
C GLY A 144 4.25 15.84 -10.90
N TYR A 145 3.91 14.58 -11.17
CA TYR A 145 4.18 13.50 -10.23
C TYR A 145 5.68 13.29 -10.09
N VAL A 146 6.10 12.92 -8.88
CA VAL A 146 7.50 12.74 -8.52
C VAL A 146 7.67 11.46 -7.70
N LEU A 147 8.65 10.63 -8.08
CA LEU A 147 9.21 9.61 -7.20
C LEU A 147 10.32 10.23 -6.36
N ALA A 148 10.28 10.01 -5.04
CA ALA A 148 11.25 10.55 -4.10
C ALA A 148 11.79 9.45 -3.19
N ASP A 149 13.12 9.42 -3.05
CA ASP A 149 13.86 8.57 -2.12
C ASP A 149 14.74 9.42 -1.19
N VAL A 150 15.69 8.82 -0.49
CA VAL A 150 16.65 9.55 0.36
C VAL A 150 17.68 10.32 -0.50
N GLY A 151 17.99 9.82 -1.69
CA GLY A 151 19.00 10.33 -2.59
C GLY A 151 18.55 11.49 -3.49
N GLY A 152 17.25 11.64 -3.75
CA GLY A 152 16.69 12.73 -4.56
C GLY A 152 15.27 12.48 -5.05
N GLU A 153 14.92 13.21 -6.10
CA GLU A 153 13.61 13.20 -6.73
C GLU A 153 13.73 12.90 -8.23
N THR A 154 12.74 12.21 -8.78
CA THR A 154 12.60 11.85 -10.19
C THR A 154 11.21 12.30 -10.66
N GLU A 155 11.17 13.33 -11.50
CA GLU A 155 9.93 13.81 -12.12
C GLU A 155 9.46 12.82 -13.19
N LEU A 156 8.16 12.51 -13.18
CA LEU A 156 7.55 11.59 -14.12
C LEU A 156 7.10 12.31 -15.40
N PRO A 157 7.07 11.62 -16.55
CA PRO A 157 6.47 12.17 -17.77
C PRO A 157 4.98 12.53 -17.59
N SER A 158 4.56 13.63 -18.21
CA SER A 158 3.15 14.05 -18.23
C SER A 158 2.31 13.14 -19.14
N ILE A 159 1.61 12.19 -18.54
CA ILE A 159 0.77 11.20 -19.25
C ILE A 159 -0.39 10.74 -18.37
N PHE A 160 -1.44 10.21 -19.01
CA PHE A 160 -2.54 9.56 -18.31
C PHE A 160 -2.26 8.08 -18.04
N LEU A 161 -2.42 7.66 -16.79
CA LEU A 161 -2.46 6.25 -16.41
C LEU A 161 -3.91 5.80 -16.22
N ASN A 162 -4.38 4.90 -17.09
CA ASN A 162 -5.77 4.44 -17.08
C ASN A 162 -6.08 3.56 -15.85
N PRO A 163 -7.36 3.51 -15.42
CA PRO A 163 -7.82 2.57 -14.40
C PRO A 163 -7.41 1.13 -14.70
N GLY A 164 -6.92 0.41 -13.70
CA GLY A 164 -6.55 -1.00 -13.83
C GLY A 164 -5.32 -1.26 -14.71
N THR A 165 -4.51 -0.24 -15.00
CA THR A 165 -3.29 -0.38 -15.81
C THR A 165 -2.02 -0.12 -15.01
N TYR A 166 -0.93 -0.74 -15.47
CA TYR A 166 0.40 -0.64 -14.91
C TYR A 166 1.29 0.27 -15.77
N ALA A 167 2.24 0.93 -15.13
CA ALA A 167 3.30 1.66 -15.80
C ALA A 167 4.64 1.43 -15.10
N LEU A 168 5.69 1.18 -15.88
CA LEU A 168 7.05 1.07 -15.36
C LEU A 168 7.78 2.39 -15.55
N VAL A 169 8.22 2.99 -14.46
CA VAL A 169 9.18 4.09 -14.48
C VAL A 169 10.57 3.49 -14.60
N VAL A 170 11.26 3.81 -15.71
CA VAL A 170 12.52 3.17 -16.09
C VAL A 170 13.53 4.21 -16.57
N ASN A 171 14.82 3.92 -16.44
CA ASN A 171 15.86 4.75 -17.05
C ASN A 171 15.78 4.77 -18.59
N GLU A 172 16.27 5.82 -19.25
CA GLU A 172 16.28 5.91 -20.73
C GLU A 172 16.90 4.68 -21.41
N GLY A 173 17.94 4.10 -20.80
CA GLY A 173 18.65 2.91 -21.29
C GLY A 173 17.99 1.57 -20.98
N TYR A 174 16.80 1.53 -20.38
CA TYR A 174 16.09 0.29 -20.06
C TYR A 174 15.79 -0.55 -21.30
N ILE A 175 16.08 -1.85 -21.22
CA ILE A 175 15.91 -2.83 -22.30
C ILE A 175 14.87 -3.84 -21.81
N ALA A 176 13.68 -3.84 -22.43
CA ALA A 176 12.56 -4.67 -21.95
C ALA A 176 12.81 -6.18 -22.05
N GLU A 177 13.68 -6.60 -22.98
CA GLU A 177 14.02 -8.00 -23.23
C GLU A 177 15.54 -8.19 -23.07
N ASP A 178 16.05 -8.01 -21.84
CA ASP A 178 17.48 -8.19 -21.54
C ASP A 178 17.88 -9.66 -21.29
N GLU A 179 16.89 -10.57 -21.28
CA GLU A 179 16.99 -12.02 -21.01
C GLU A 179 17.44 -12.39 -19.59
N LEU A 180 17.59 -11.41 -18.69
CA LEU A 180 18.10 -11.63 -17.32
C LEU A 180 16.99 -11.54 -16.28
N ASP A 181 16.10 -10.56 -16.43
CA ASP A 181 14.92 -10.39 -15.59
C ASP A 181 13.62 -10.66 -16.40
N PRO A 182 12.50 -11.02 -15.75
CA PRO A 182 11.22 -11.20 -16.43
C PRO A 182 10.79 -9.95 -17.23
N PRO A 183 10.45 -10.07 -18.52
CA PRO A 183 10.07 -8.92 -19.33
C PRO A 183 8.64 -8.47 -19.02
N ALA A 184 8.41 -7.16 -19.10
CA ALA A 184 7.06 -6.61 -19.11
C ALA A 184 6.31 -7.01 -20.40
N PRO A 185 4.98 -7.20 -20.36
CA PRO A 185 4.17 -7.29 -21.56
C PRO A 185 4.40 -6.10 -22.52
N PRO A 186 4.43 -6.28 -23.86
CA PRO A 186 4.69 -5.19 -24.81
C PRO A 186 3.74 -4.00 -24.73
N GLU A 187 2.53 -4.21 -24.20
CA GLU A 187 1.51 -3.19 -23.96
C GLU A 187 1.74 -2.36 -22.70
N THR A 188 2.69 -2.75 -21.85
CA THR A 188 2.98 -2.06 -20.59
C THR A 188 3.52 -0.68 -20.88
N LEU A 189 2.96 0.33 -20.22
CA LEU A 189 3.39 1.71 -20.40
C LEU A 189 4.79 1.91 -19.79
N LEU A 190 5.77 2.25 -20.61
CA LEU A 190 7.12 2.58 -20.15
C LEU A 190 7.26 4.11 -20.00
N LEU A 191 7.37 4.56 -18.76
CA LEU A 191 7.67 5.94 -18.38
C LEU A 191 9.19 6.12 -18.31
N ARG A 192 9.80 6.43 -19.45
CA ARG A 192 11.25 6.65 -19.52
C ARG A 192 11.61 7.99 -18.87
N VAL A 193 12.51 7.93 -17.90
CA VAL A 193 13.06 9.10 -17.21
C VAL A 193 14.57 9.21 -17.50
N PRO A 194 15.12 10.44 -17.56
CA PRO A 194 16.56 10.65 -17.72
C PRO A 194 17.39 9.96 -16.63
N LYS A 195 16.79 9.82 -15.44
CA LYS A 195 17.42 9.25 -14.27
C LYS A 195 16.37 8.80 -13.26
N LEU A 196 16.42 7.54 -12.84
CA LEU A 196 15.63 6.98 -11.75
C LEU A 196 16.48 6.98 -10.48
N GLY A 197 16.10 7.80 -9.49
CA GLY A 197 16.93 8.06 -8.31
C GLY A 197 18.17 8.89 -8.65
N ASN A 198 18.92 9.31 -7.62
CA ASN A 198 20.11 10.16 -7.87
C ASN A 198 21.37 9.35 -8.22
N HIS A 199 21.42 8.05 -8.00
CA HIS A 199 22.54 7.22 -8.45
C HIS A 199 22.08 5.83 -8.89
N GLY A 200 20.81 5.72 -9.32
CA GLY A 200 20.04 4.48 -9.22
C GLY A 200 19.25 4.43 -7.92
N LEU A 201 18.34 3.46 -7.84
CA LEU A 201 17.66 3.05 -6.62
C LEU A 201 18.65 2.35 -5.68
N SER A 202 18.41 2.43 -4.38
CA SER A 202 19.28 1.77 -3.41
C SER A 202 18.93 0.29 -3.28
N ASN A 203 19.92 -0.58 -3.54
CA ASN A 203 19.83 -2.03 -3.30
C ASN A 203 19.60 -2.37 -1.82
N SER A 204 19.81 -1.41 -0.90
CA SER A 204 19.56 -1.60 0.53
C SER A 204 18.06 -1.56 0.90
N GLY A 205 17.16 -1.50 -0.08
CA GLY A 205 15.72 -1.57 0.14
C GLY A 205 15.16 -0.30 0.78
N GLU A 206 15.61 0.87 0.30
CA GLU A 206 15.17 2.16 0.83
C GLU A 206 13.69 2.45 0.54
N PRO A 207 13.03 3.24 1.42
CA PRO A 207 11.62 3.58 1.22
C PRO A 207 11.47 4.60 0.09
N LEU A 208 10.52 4.36 -0.81
CA LEU A 208 10.13 5.29 -1.86
C LEU A 208 8.82 6.00 -1.50
N LYS A 209 8.67 7.21 -2.04
CA LYS A 209 7.43 7.99 -1.97
C LYS A 209 7.03 8.42 -3.38
N LEU A 210 5.75 8.29 -3.70
CA LEU A 210 5.14 8.92 -4.85
C LEU A 210 4.41 10.17 -4.39
N LYS A 211 4.75 11.31 -4.98
CA LYS A 211 4.07 12.59 -4.77
C LYS A 211 3.28 12.96 -6.01
N ASP A 212 2.09 13.53 -5.81
CA ASP A 212 1.32 14.14 -6.91
C ASP A 212 1.87 15.52 -7.31
N GLY A 213 1.30 16.12 -8.35
CA GLY A 213 1.67 17.48 -8.81
C GLY A 213 1.42 18.60 -7.81
N GLY A 214 0.65 18.35 -6.74
CA GLY A 214 0.48 19.26 -5.59
C GLY A 214 1.53 19.06 -4.49
N GLY A 215 2.38 18.04 -4.61
CA GLY A 215 3.39 17.65 -3.63
C GLY A 215 2.86 16.76 -2.50
N ALA A 216 1.59 16.35 -2.54
CA ALA A 216 1.03 15.44 -1.54
C ALA A 216 1.56 14.02 -1.79
N VAL A 217 1.96 13.32 -0.73
CA VAL A 217 2.39 11.92 -0.84
C VAL A 217 1.17 11.03 -1.02
N VAL A 218 1.03 10.43 -2.19
CA VAL A 218 -0.10 9.57 -2.56
C VAL A 218 0.21 8.09 -2.41
N SER A 219 1.50 7.71 -2.47
CA SER A 219 1.92 6.32 -2.20
C SER A 219 3.30 6.19 -1.57
N ARG A 220 3.56 5.09 -0.85
CA ARG A 220 4.85 4.76 -0.24
C ARG A 220 5.18 3.27 -0.31
N SER A 221 6.44 2.94 -0.54
CA SER A 221 7.01 1.63 -0.20
C SER A 221 7.79 1.71 1.13
N PRO A 222 7.79 0.65 1.95
CA PRO A 222 8.55 0.61 3.18
C PRO A 222 10.04 0.39 2.90
N ALA A 223 10.86 0.63 3.92
CA ALA A 223 12.22 0.11 3.94
C ALA A 223 12.16 -1.39 4.24
N LEU A 224 12.75 -2.24 3.41
CA LEU A 224 12.89 -3.68 3.66
C LEU A 224 14.36 -4.11 3.61
N PRO A 225 14.71 -5.27 4.17
CA PRO A 225 16.05 -5.84 3.98
C PRO A 225 16.43 -5.91 2.50
N GLU A 226 17.72 -5.78 2.22
CA GLU A 226 18.30 -5.88 0.87
C GLU A 226 17.76 -7.12 0.12
N PRO A 227 16.99 -6.92 -0.98
CA PRO A 227 16.56 -8.02 -1.81
C PRO A 227 17.76 -8.60 -2.56
N LYS A 228 17.71 -9.92 -2.82
CA LYS A 228 18.68 -10.56 -3.72
C LYS A 228 18.54 -9.96 -5.12
N ALA A 229 19.61 -10.03 -5.92
CA ALA A 229 19.55 -9.67 -7.33
C ALA A 229 18.40 -10.41 -8.04
N GLY A 230 17.65 -9.69 -8.87
CA GLY A 230 16.47 -10.17 -9.58
C GLY A 230 15.21 -10.31 -8.74
N MET A 231 15.20 -9.85 -7.48
CA MET A 231 14.01 -9.86 -6.62
C MET A 231 13.48 -8.44 -6.42
N SER A 232 12.16 -8.31 -6.49
CA SER A 232 11.45 -7.06 -6.32
C SER A 232 10.84 -6.94 -4.93
N LEU A 233 10.57 -5.70 -4.53
CA LEU A 233 9.67 -5.35 -3.44
C LEU A 233 8.26 -5.17 -4.01
N ALA A 234 7.35 -6.12 -3.76
CA ALA A 234 6.01 -6.16 -4.33
C ALA A 234 4.94 -5.87 -3.28
N ARG A 235 3.99 -4.98 -3.60
CA ARG A 235 2.82 -4.71 -2.76
C ARG A 235 1.94 -5.95 -2.70
N VAL A 236 1.50 -6.35 -1.51
CA VAL A 236 0.71 -7.59 -1.32
C VAL A 236 -0.66 -7.57 -1.98
N GLY A 237 -1.15 -6.39 -2.33
CA GLY A 237 -2.32 -6.17 -3.16
C GLY A 237 -2.59 -4.66 -3.31
N PRO A 238 -3.33 -4.22 -4.33
CA PRO A 238 -3.51 -2.78 -4.60
C PRO A 238 -4.06 -1.97 -3.43
N ARG A 239 -4.91 -2.61 -2.61
CA ARG A 239 -5.56 -2.00 -1.44
C ARG A 239 -4.77 -2.09 -0.14
N ALA A 240 -3.61 -2.74 -0.15
CA ALA A 240 -2.76 -2.82 1.03
C ALA A 240 -2.34 -1.39 1.45
N PRO A 241 -2.55 -0.98 2.71
CA PRO A 241 -2.33 0.39 3.13
C PRO A 241 -0.85 0.73 3.18
N ASP A 242 -0.49 1.93 2.75
CA ASP A 242 0.86 2.41 2.99
C ASP A 242 1.16 2.50 4.49
N GLY A 243 2.39 2.15 4.87
CA GLY A 243 2.87 2.27 6.24
C GLY A 243 2.55 1.07 7.15
N SER A 244 1.78 0.08 6.69
CA SER A 244 1.69 -1.22 7.38
C SER A 244 2.88 -2.11 7.00
N VAL A 245 3.45 -2.80 7.99
CA VAL A 245 4.63 -3.67 7.82
C VAL A 245 4.35 -4.83 6.86
N GLY A 246 3.10 -5.30 6.78
CA GLY A 246 2.70 -6.41 5.92
C GLY A 246 2.29 -6.01 4.50
N SER A 247 2.37 -4.73 4.12
CA SER A 247 1.83 -4.27 2.84
C SER A 247 2.73 -4.54 1.64
N PHE A 248 3.99 -4.92 1.88
CA PHE A 248 4.92 -5.31 0.84
C PHE A 248 5.69 -6.57 1.25
N VAL A 249 6.08 -7.34 0.25
CA VAL A 249 6.90 -8.54 0.40
C VAL A 249 7.98 -8.57 -0.68
N THR A 250 9.11 -9.21 -0.38
CA THR A 250 10.13 -9.48 -1.40
C THR A 250 9.75 -10.75 -2.17
N GLY A 251 9.73 -10.66 -3.50
CA GLY A 251 9.31 -11.75 -4.40
C GLY A 251 9.94 -11.68 -5.77
N TRP A 252 9.52 -12.61 -6.65
CA TRP A 252 9.90 -12.57 -8.06
C TRP A 252 9.17 -11.41 -8.75
N PRO A 253 9.87 -10.62 -9.58
CA PRO A 253 9.30 -9.48 -10.27
C PRO A 253 8.18 -9.89 -11.23
N THR A 254 7.12 -9.08 -11.27
CA THR A 254 5.95 -9.27 -12.14
C THR A 254 5.61 -8.01 -12.94
N PRO A 255 6.56 -7.48 -13.73
CA PRO A 255 6.36 -6.21 -14.41
C PRO A 255 5.16 -6.25 -15.36
N GLY A 256 4.32 -5.22 -15.26
CA GLY A 256 3.08 -5.04 -15.99
C GLY A 256 1.95 -6.01 -15.60
N ARG A 257 2.05 -6.69 -14.45
CA ARG A 257 1.11 -7.76 -14.07
C ARG A 257 0.73 -7.70 -12.59
N VAL A 258 -0.27 -8.52 -12.23
CA VAL A 258 -0.64 -8.73 -10.82
C VAL A 258 0.50 -9.45 -10.11
N ASN A 259 0.92 -8.89 -8.97
CA ASN A 259 1.97 -9.44 -8.13
C ASN A 259 1.65 -10.87 -7.68
N ILE A 260 2.65 -11.75 -7.75
CA ILE A 260 2.55 -13.14 -7.29
C ILE A 260 3.16 -13.22 -5.89
N MET A 261 2.33 -13.57 -4.89
CA MET A 261 2.75 -13.62 -3.48
C MET A 261 3.41 -14.94 -3.08
N ASN A 262 3.39 -15.94 -3.95
CA ASN A 262 4.01 -17.23 -3.69
C ASN A 262 5.50 -17.19 -4.03
N ARG A 263 6.33 -17.70 -3.12
CA ARG A 263 7.78 -17.90 -3.35
C ARG A 263 8.09 -19.03 -4.35
N GLU A 264 7.06 -19.67 -4.90
CA GLU A 264 7.19 -20.76 -5.86
C GLU A 264 7.06 -20.22 -7.28
N ILE A 265 8.02 -20.62 -8.11
CA ILE A 265 8.17 -20.25 -9.51
C ILE A 265 6.95 -20.79 -10.31
N PRO A 266 6.31 -19.98 -11.19
CA PRO A 266 5.39 -20.50 -12.20
C PRO A 266 6.04 -21.47 -13.19
#